data_AF-A0A821I6W0-F1
#
_entry.id   AF-A0A821I6W0-F1
#
_cell.length_a   1.000
_cell.length_b   1.000
_cell.length_c   1.000
_cell.angle_alpha   90.00
_cell.angle_beta   90.00
_cell.angle_gamma   90.00
#
_symmetry.space_group_name_H-M   'P 1'
#
loop_
_entity.id
_entity.type
_entity.pdbx_description
1 polymer ?
#
loop_
_entity_poly.entity_id
_entity_poly.type
_entity_poly.pdbx_seq_one_letter_code
_entity_poly.pdbx_strand_id
1 'polypeptide(L)' 'RFDREVDIGIPDAVGRLEILRIHTKNMKLGEDVDLVQIGNETHGYVGADLASLCSEAALQQIREKMDVIDLEEDTIDAEV' A
#
# COMPACT_ATOMS: atom_id res chain seq x y z
N ARG A 1 32.52 18.46 8.25
CA ARG A 1 33.17 17.28 7.62
C ARG A 1 32.44 16.08 8.16
N PHE A 2 31.79 15.28 7.32
CA PHE A 2 31.11 14.05 7.76
C PHE A 2 32.12 12.91 7.76
N ASP A 3 32.13 12.11 8.82
CA ASP A 3 33.09 11.00 8.98
C ASP A 3 32.63 9.72 8.30
N ARG A 4 31.34 9.63 7.92
CA ARG A 4 30.73 8.51 7.22
C ARG A 4 29.63 9.01 6.30
N GLU A 5 29.56 8.44 5.10
CA GLU A 5 28.46 8.61 4.16
C GLU A 5 27.77 7.24 4.05
N VAL A 6 26.44 7.25 4.13
CA VAL A 6 25.61 6.07 3.94
C VAL A 6 24.71 6.36 2.76
N ASP A 7 24.91 5.60 1.69
CA ASP A 7 24.10 5.72 0.48
C ASP A 7 22.87 4.81 0.61
N ILE A 8 21.71 5.34 0.23
CA ILE A 8 20.43 4.63 0.25
C ILE A 8 19.89 4.65 -1.17
N GLY A 9 20.05 3.52 -1.86
CA GLY A 9 19.56 3.33 -3.21
C GLY A 9 18.06 3.04 -3.28
N ILE A 10 17.55 2.96 -4.50
CA ILE A 10 16.18 2.54 -4.81
C ILE A 10 16.03 1.07 -4.37
N PRO A 11 14.91 0.70 -3.71
CA PRO A 11 14.68 -0.67 -3.28
C PRO A 11 14.60 -1.64 -4.47
N ASP A 12 15.16 -2.83 -4.28
CA ASP A 12 14.98 -3.96 -5.19
C ASP A 12 13.57 -4.56 -5.07
N ALA A 13 13.26 -5.59 -5.86
CA ALA A 13 11.93 -6.20 -5.85
C ALA A 13 11.53 -6.72 -4.45
N VAL A 14 12.49 -7.26 -3.69
CA VAL A 14 12.26 -7.75 -2.33
C VAL A 14 12.01 -6.58 -1.38
N GLY A 15 12.80 -5.52 -1.46
CA GLY A 15 12.61 -4.30 -0.69
C GLY A 15 11.26 -3.65 -0.95
N ARG A 16 10.82 -3.60 -2.21
CA ARG A 16 9.48 -3.09 -2.57
C ARG A 16 8.36 -3.96 -1.99
N LEU A 17 8.50 -5.29 -2.04
CA LEU A 17 7.55 -6.20 -1.40
C LEU A 17 7.43 -5.95 0.11
N GLU A 18 8.55 -5.77 0.80
CA GLU A 18 8.55 -5.49 2.24
C GLU A 18 7.92 -4.12 2.56
N ILE A 19 8.19 -3.10 1.75
CA ILE A 19 7.54 -1.79 1.87
C ILE A 19 6.02 -1.93 1.68
N LEU A 20 5.58 -2.63 0.62
CA LEU A 20 4.16 -2.90 0.37
C LEU A 20 3.51 -3.63 1.55
N ARG A 21 4.17 -4.63 2.14
CA ARG A 21 3.69 -5.34 3.34
C ARG A 21 3.51 -4.43 4.55
N ILE A 22 4.42 -3.48 4.75
CA ILE A 22 4.33 -2.51 5.86
C ILE A 22 3.10 -1.62 5.66
N HIS A 23 2.92 -1.06 4.46
CA HIS A 23 1.81 -0.15 4.17
C HIS A 23 0.45 -0.85 4.11
N THR A 24 0.41 -2.13 3.72
CA THR A 24 -0.83 -2.92 3.67
C THR A 24 -1.16 -3.67 4.95
N LYS A 25 -0.30 -3.65 5.98
CA LYS A 25 -0.47 -4.39 7.23
C LYS A 25 -1.82 -4.18 7.93
N ASN A 26 -2.36 -2.96 7.84
CA ASN A 26 -3.64 -2.59 8.46
C ASN A 26 -4.78 -2.48 7.44
N MET A 27 -4.56 -2.88 6.19
CA MET A 27 -5.55 -2.86 5.12
C MET A 27 -6.17 -4.26 5.00
N LYS A 28 -7.48 -4.32 4.80
CA LYS A 28 -8.13 -5.55 4.34
C LYS A 28 -7.82 -5.71 2.85
N LEU A 29 -7.02 -6.70 2.51
CA LEU A 29 -6.71 -7.04 1.12
C LEU A 29 -7.72 -8.07 0.60
N GLY A 30 -8.08 -7.95 -0.67
CA GLY A 30 -8.85 -8.98 -1.38
C GLY A 30 -8.03 -10.25 -1.59
N GLU A 31 -8.72 -11.37 -1.81
CA GLU A 31 -8.07 -12.67 -2.08
C GLU A 31 -7.28 -12.67 -3.41
N ASP A 32 -7.61 -11.74 -4.29
CA ASP A 32 -7.01 -11.51 -5.61
C ASP A 32 -5.77 -10.61 -5.57
N VAL A 33 -5.41 -10.05 -4.41
CA VAL A 33 -4.28 -9.12 -4.28
C VAL A 33 -2.97 -9.88 -4.07
N ASP A 34 -2.13 -9.93 -5.11
CA ASP A 34 -0.76 -10.44 -5.04
C ASP A 34 0.28 -9.31 -4.89
N LEU A 35 0.78 -9.11 -3.66
CA LEU A 35 1.82 -8.13 -3.37
C LEU A 35 3.17 -8.46 -4.03
N VAL A 36 3.46 -9.73 -4.32
CA VAL A 36 4.69 -10.14 -4.99
C VAL A 36 4.65 -9.69 -6.44
N GLN A 37 3.51 -9.87 -7.11
CA GLN A 37 3.30 -9.36 -8.46
C GLN A 37 3.44 -7.83 -8.50
N ILE A 38 2.78 -7.11 -7.60
CA ILE A 38 2.85 -5.63 -7.53
C ILE A 38 4.29 -5.16 -7.28
N GLY A 39 5.04 -5.82 -6.41
CA GLY A 39 6.46 -5.51 -6.16
C GLY A 39 7.33 -5.67 -7.41
N ASN A 40 7.02 -6.63 -8.28
CA ASN A 40 7.73 -6.84 -9.54
C ASN A 40 7.38 -5.81 -10.61
N GLU A 41 6.11 -5.40 -10.68
CA GLU A 41 5.62 -4.42 -11.67
C GLU A 41 5.99 -2.97 -11.33
N THR A 42 6.26 -2.66 -10.06
CA THR A 42 6.62 -1.31 -9.56
C THR A 42 8.12 -0.99 -9.71
N HIS A 43 8.73 -1.33 -10.84
CA HIS A 43 10.15 -1.05 -11.07
C HIS A 43 10.45 0.46 -11.00
N GLY A 44 11.50 0.84 -10.27
CA GLY A 44 11.91 2.23 -10.10
C GLY A 44 11.13 3.01 -9.04
N TYR A 45 10.10 2.42 -8.42
CA TYR A 45 9.36 3.07 -7.34
C TYR A 45 10.22 3.17 -6.10
N VAL A 46 10.20 4.34 -5.46
CA VAL A 46 10.79 4.54 -4.13
C VAL A 46 9.77 4.28 -3.03
N GLY A 47 10.21 4.25 -1.77
CA GLY A 47 9.32 3.99 -0.64
C GLY A 47 8.12 4.95 -0.55
N ALA A 48 8.32 6.23 -0.91
CA ALA A 48 7.24 7.21 -0.94
C ALA A 48 6.18 6.94 -2.03
N ASP A 49 6.60 6.42 -3.18
CA ASP A 49 5.68 6.08 -4.26
C ASP A 49 4.81 4.87 -3.88
N LEU A 50 5.41 3.85 -3.26
CA LEU A 50 4.68 2.67 -2.77
C LEU A 50 3.71 3.03 -1.64
N ALA A 51 4.11 3.94 -0.75
CA ALA A 51 3.22 4.46 0.30
C ALA A 51 2.01 5.20 -0.29
N SER A 52 2.27 6.05 -1.28
CA SER A 52 1.22 6.79 -2.00
C SER A 52 0.29 5.85 -2.76
N LEU A 53 0.84 4.84 -3.43
CA LEU A 53 0.07 3.80 -4.13
C LEU A 53 -0.94 3.11 -3.20
N CYS A 54 -0.49 2.67 -2.03
CA CYS A 54 -1.36 2.02 -1.05
C CYS A 54 -2.44 2.97 -0.51
N SER A 55 -2.08 4.24 -0.30
CA SER A 55 -2.99 5.26 0.24
C SER A 55 -4.10 5.62 -0.77
N GLU A 56 -3.74 5.80 -2.04
CA GLU A 56 -4.71 6.06 -3.11
C GLU A 56 -5.63 4.86 -3.34
N ALA A 57 -5.09 3.63 -3.31
CA ALA A 57 -5.92 2.42 -3.41
C ALA A 57 -6.97 2.35 -2.29
N ALA A 58 -6.58 2.68 -1.05
CA ALA A 58 -7.51 2.72 0.08
C ALA A 58 -8.58 3.80 -0.10
N LEU A 59 -8.19 5.02 -0.50
CA LEU A 59 -9.12 6.13 -0.72
C LEU A 59 -10.08 5.87 -1.86
N GLN A 60 -9.62 5.24 -2.95
CA GLN A 60 -10.45 4.85 -4.07
C GLN A 60 -11.53 3.86 -3.62
N GLN A 61 -11.15 2.84 -2.85
CA GLN A 61 -12.10 1.86 -2.32
C GLN A 61 -13.13 2.51 -1.38
N ILE A 62 -12.71 3.43 -0.52
CA ILE A 62 -13.62 4.18 0.36
C ILE A 62 -14.61 4.98 -0.46
N ARG A 63 -14.17 5.68 -1.52
CA ARG A 63 -15.04 6.48 -2.38
C ARG A 63 -16.08 5.64 -3.11
N GLU A 64 -15.71 4.45 -3.59
CA GLU A 64 -16.63 3.53 -4.26
C GLU A 64 -17.69 2.96 -3.31
N LYS A 65 -17.30 2.67 -2.07
CA LYS A 65 -18.23 2.16 -1.05
C LYS A 65 -19.02 3.25 -0.33
N MET A 66 -18.64 4.52 -0.44
CA MET A 66 -19.25 5.64 0.30
C MET A 66 -20.76 5.78 0.05
N ASP A 67 -21.24 5.40 -1.14
CA ASP A 67 -22.67 5.40 -1.47
C ASP A 67 -23.46 4.24 -0.83
N VAL A 68 -22.75 3.22 -0.34
CA VAL A 68 -23.31 1.98 0.25
C VAL A 68 -23.06 1.91 1.77
N ILE A 69 -22.16 2.72 2.30
CA ILE A 69 -21.85 2.78 3.72
C ILE A 69 -22.96 3.53 4.46
N ASP A 70 -23.67 2.84 5.34
CA ASP A 70 -24.53 3.49 6.33
C ASP A 70 -23.65 4.14 7.40
N LEU A 71 -23.65 5.48 7.44
CA LEU A 71 -22.85 6.27 8.38
C LEU A 71 -23.42 6.23 9.81
N GLU A 72 -24.62 5.66 10.00
CA GLU A 72 -25.25 5.48 11.31
C GLU A 72 -24.84 4.15 11.98
N GLU A 73 -24.23 3.21 11.25
CA GLU A 73 -23.69 1.97 11.81
C GLU A 73 -22.24 2.12 12.28
N ASP A 74 -21.96 1.62 13.49
CA ASP A 74 -20.61 1.62 14.10
C ASP A 74 -19.62 0.67 13.39
N THR A 75 -20.09 -0.18 12.47
CA THR A 75 -19.28 -1.20 11.79
C THR A 75 -19.61 -1.29 10.32
N ILE A 76 -18.58 -1.19 9.47
CA ILE A 76 -18.71 -1.43 8.02
C ILE A 76 -18.48 -2.92 7.75
N ASP A 77 -19.52 -3.60 7.27
CA ASP A 77 -19.45 -5.02 6.96
C ASP A 77 -18.48 -5.29 5.80
N ALA A 78 -17.65 -6.32 5.95
CA ALA A 78 -16.52 -6.57 5.05
C ALA A 78 -16.93 -7.21 3.70
N GLU A 79 -18.18 -7.67 3.60
CA GLU A 79 -18.72 -8.45 2.48
C GLU A 79 -19.44 -7.62 1.41
N VAL A 80 -19.57 -6.30 1.60
CA VAL A 80 -20.06 -5.39 0.54
C VAL A 80 -19.03 -5.25 -0.57
#